data_AF-A0A7C7YF87-F1
#
_entry.id   AF-A0A7C7YF87-F1
#
_cell.length_a   1.000
_cell.length_b   1.000
_cell.length_c   1.000
_cell.angle_alpha   90.00
_cell.angle_beta   90.00
_cell.angle_gamma   90.00
#
_symmetry.space_group_name_H-M   'P 1'
#
loop_
_entity.id
_entity.type
_entity.pdbx_description
1 polymer ?
#
loop_
_entity_poly.entity_id
_entity_poly.type
_entity_poly.pdbx_seq_one_letter_code
_entity_poly.pdbx_strand_id
1 'polypeptide(L)'
;MEQEYPSKIAPRLFVRACHPLLMVEPAVHIGGIGDFERQDWSRVTLVRYRSRRDFVEFVLEQEYAQNVDHKWAAFSRSHTMPATPRISFATVWLVPLPILAVIGLLLDRIGARSR
;
A
#
# COMPACT_ATOMS: atom_id res chain seq x y z
N MET A 1 20.61 -6.37 4.31
CA MET A 1 20.42 -5.91 2.92
C MET A 1 18.95 -5.85 2.53
N GLU A 2 18.17 -6.93 2.66
CA GLU A 2 16.80 -7.00 2.13
C GLU A 2 15.78 -6.03 2.76
N GLN A 3 16.01 -5.55 4.00
CA GLN A 3 15.15 -4.57 4.69
C GLN A 3 15.56 -3.10 4.46
N GLU A 4 16.73 -2.85 3.88
CA GLU A 4 17.25 -1.50 3.69
C GLU A 4 16.66 -0.80 2.46
N TYR A 5 16.27 -1.58 1.46
CA TYR A 5 15.62 -1.07 0.26
C TYR A 5 14.20 -0.52 0.53
N PRO A 6 13.30 -1.24 1.24
CA PRO A 6 11.97 -0.73 1.59
C PRO A 6 12.01 0.56 2.41
N SER A 7 12.96 0.72 3.33
CA SER A 7 13.05 1.89 4.20
C SER A 7 13.47 3.16 3.44
N LYS A 8 14.31 3.03 2.42
CA LYS A 8 14.70 4.15 1.54
C LYS A 8 13.58 4.56 0.58
N ILE A 9 12.73 3.61 0.16
CA ILE A 9 11.67 3.86 -0.83
C ILE A 9 10.35 4.32 -0.22
N ALA A 10 9.98 3.79 0.95
CA ALA A 10 8.72 4.14 1.64
C ALA A 10 8.46 5.66 1.73
N PRO A 11 9.37 6.51 2.22
CA PRO A 11 9.12 7.95 2.32
C PRO A 11 8.85 8.62 0.96
N ARG A 12 9.48 8.15 -0.12
CA ARG A 12 9.34 8.72 -1.46
C ARG A 12 8.03 8.34 -2.13
N LEU A 13 7.52 7.14 -1.82
CA LEU A 13 6.16 6.76 -2.21
C LEU A 13 5.15 7.75 -1.59
N PHE A 14 5.30 8.06 -0.29
CA PHE A 14 4.35 8.94 0.41
C PHE A 14 4.30 10.36 -0.17
N VAL A 15 5.43 10.92 -0.63
CA VAL A 15 5.49 12.24 -1.29
C VAL A 15 4.60 12.30 -2.55
N ARG A 16 4.42 11.17 -3.24
CA ARG A 16 3.57 11.03 -4.43
C ARG A 16 2.17 10.53 -4.14
N ALA A 17 1.75 10.55 -2.87
CA ALA A 17 0.52 9.90 -2.40
C ALA A 17 0.44 8.39 -2.74
N CYS A 18 1.59 7.78 -3.05
CA CYS A 18 1.72 6.34 -3.21
C CYS A 18 1.97 5.77 -1.81
N HIS A 19 1.32 4.68 -1.43
CA HIS A 19 1.48 4.13 -0.08
C HIS A 19 1.58 2.61 -0.16
N PRO A 20 2.52 2.01 0.58
CA PRO A 20 2.48 0.58 0.84
C PRO A 20 1.17 0.27 1.57
N LEU A 21 0.31 -0.53 0.94
CA LEU A 21 -0.93 -0.99 1.55
C LEU A 21 -0.68 -2.16 2.50
N LEU A 22 0.26 -3.02 2.14
CA LEU A 22 0.52 -4.26 2.85
C LEU A 22 1.99 -4.67 2.66
N MET A 23 2.63 -5.08 3.74
CA MET A 23 3.88 -5.83 3.73
C MET A 23 3.71 -7.00 4.69
N VAL A 24 3.78 -8.23 4.17
CA VAL A 24 3.55 -9.45 4.96
C VAL A 24 4.58 -10.51 4.63
N GLU A 25 4.85 -11.36 5.61
CA GLU A 25 5.59 -12.60 5.45
C GLU A 25 4.59 -13.74 5.20
N PRO A 26 4.64 -14.42 4.04
CA PRO A 26 3.75 -15.53 3.72
C PRO A 26 3.94 -16.69 4.69
N ALA A 27 2.88 -17.08 5.40
CA ALA A 27 2.92 -18.23 6.31
C ALA A 27 2.73 -19.56 5.57
N VAL A 28 1.90 -19.57 4.52
CA VAL A 28 1.58 -20.77 3.73
C VAL A 28 1.33 -20.41 2.27
N HIS A 29 1.70 -21.31 1.36
CA HIS A 29 1.42 -21.18 -0.07
C HIS A 29 0.18 -22.00 -0.42
N ILE A 30 -0.93 -21.34 -0.77
CA ILE A 30 -2.21 -21.98 -1.13
C ILE A 30 -2.47 -21.76 -2.62
N GLY A 31 -1.84 -22.62 -3.45
CA GLY A 31 -2.04 -22.65 -4.90
C GLY A 31 -1.53 -21.43 -5.68
N GLY A 32 -1.37 -21.59 -6.99
CA GLY A 32 -1.00 -20.54 -7.93
C GLY A 32 -1.52 -20.87 -9.34
N ILE A 33 -1.87 -19.85 -10.13
CA ILE A 33 -2.30 -20.00 -11.52
C ILE A 33 -1.15 -19.58 -12.43
N GLY A 34 -0.55 -20.51 -13.18
CA GLY A 34 0.66 -20.27 -13.99
C GLY A 34 1.85 -21.09 -13.50
N ASP A 35 3.07 -20.74 -13.93
CA ASP A 35 4.33 -21.41 -13.54
C ASP A 35 4.81 -21.02 -12.12
N PHE A 36 3.85 -20.95 -11.21
CA PHE A 36 4.08 -20.69 -9.79
C PHE A 36 4.35 -22.04 -9.12
N GLU A 37 5.57 -22.55 -9.29
CA GLU A 37 6.08 -23.63 -8.45
C GLU A 37 5.90 -23.26 -6.97
N ARG A 38 5.72 -24.27 -6.10
CA ARG A 38 5.68 -24.08 -4.65
C ARG A 38 6.96 -23.37 -4.23
N GLN A 39 6.84 -22.10 -3.89
CA GLN A 39 7.97 -21.25 -3.57
C GLN A 39 7.80 -20.64 -2.20
N ASP A 40 8.87 -20.72 -1.42
CA ASP A 40 9.00 -20.11 -0.11
C ASP A 40 9.24 -18.61 -0.29
N TRP A 41 8.16 -17.89 -0.61
CA TRP A 41 8.19 -16.43 -0.70
C TRP A 41 8.42 -15.86 0.70
N SER A 42 9.52 -15.15 0.90
CA SER A 42 9.81 -14.51 2.19
C SER A 42 9.01 -13.23 2.41
N ARG A 43 8.49 -12.61 1.35
CA ARG A 43 7.76 -11.33 1.46
C ARG A 43 6.77 -11.12 0.32
N VAL A 44 5.60 -10.62 0.67
CA VAL A 44 4.61 -10.05 -0.26
C VAL A 44 4.39 -8.59 0.10
N THR A 45 4.46 -7.72 -0.90
CA THR A 45 4.23 -6.28 -0.73
C THR A 45 3.20 -5.80 -1.74
N LEU A 46 2.18 -5.09 -1.25
CA LEU A 46 1.19 -4.41 -2.07
C LEU A 46 1.43 -2.90 -1.97
N VAL A 47 1.67 -2.25 -3.11
CA VAL A 47 1.86 -0.80 -3.19
C VAL A 47 0.71 -0.19 -4.00
N ARG A 48 0.04 0.80 -3.43
CA ARG A 48 -0.94 1.60 -4.16
C ARG A 48 -0.25 2.81 -4.77
N TYR A 49 -0.38 2.94 -6.08
CA TYR A 49 -0.04 4.16 -6.80
C TYR A 49 -1.29 5.01 -7.01
N ARG A 50 -1.13 6.33 -6.97
CA ARG A 50 -2.23 7.28 -7.23
C ARG A 50 -2.70 7.18 -8.69
N SER A 51 -1.78 7.04 -9.64
CA SER A 51 -2.09 6.87 -11.06
C SER A 51 -1.04 5.98 -11.77
N ARG A 52 -1.38 5.48 -12.96
CA ARG A 52 -0.44 4.75 -13.83
C ARG A 52 0.73 5.66 -14.25
N ARG A 53 0.47 6.96 -14.42
CA ARG A 53 1.48 7.97 -14.74
C ARG A 53 2.47 8.13 -13.60
N ASP A 54 1.98 8.30 -12.36
CA ASP A 54 2.84 8.44 -11.18
C ASP A 54 3.73 7.21 -10.97
N PHE A 55 3.23 6.01 -11.30
CA PHE A 55 4.04 4.79 -11.31
C PHE A 55 5.19 4.87 -12.31
N VAL A 56 4.91 5.26 -13.56
CA VAL A 56 5.94 5.37 -14.61
C VAL A 56 6.94 6.46 -14.24
N GLU A 57 6.49 7.64 -13.80
CA GLU A 57 7.38 8.72 -13.36
C GLU A 57 8.27 8.29 -12.18
N PHE A 58 7.72 7.54 -11.23
CA PHE A 58 8.48 6.99 -10.10
C PHE A 58 9.55 5.97 -10.55
N VAL A 59 9.22 5.08 -11.48
CA VAL A 59 10.17 4.07 -12.00
C VAL A 59 11.27 4.70 -12.86
N LEU A 60 10.98 5.82 -13.52
CA LEU A 60 11.93 6.52 -14.39
C LEU A 60 12.88 7.47 -13.62
N GLU A 61 12.66 7.71 -12.33
CA GLU A 61 13.59 8.52 -11.54
C GLU A 61 14.97 7.87 -11.45
N GLN A 62 16.02 8.66 -11.71
CA GLN A 62 17.42 8.20 -11.60
C GLN A 62 17.75 7.60 -10.24
N GLU A 63 17.16 8.11 -9.15
CA GLU A 63 17.39 7.52 -7.84
C GLU A 63 16.69 6.17 -7.64
N TYR A 64 15.56 5.92 -8.31
CA TYR A 64 15.00 4.56 -8.37
C TYR A 64 15.98 3.67 -9.14
N ALA A 65 16.46 4.10 -10.30
CA ALA A 65 17.44 3.35 -11.10
C ALA A 65 18.72 2.99 -10.31
N GLN A 66 19.27 3.90 -9.50
CA GLN A 66 20.46 3.62 -8.67
C GLN A 66 20.20 2.68 -7.48
N ASN A 67 19.00 2.73 -6.90
CA ASN A 67 18.60 1.80 -5.83
C ASN A 67 18.10 0.44 -6.37
N VAL A 68 17.76 0.38 -7.65
CA VAL A 68 17.32 -0.83 -8.35
C VAL A 68 18.49 -1.81 -8.54
N ASP A 69 19.72 -1.34 -8.74
CA ASP A 69 20.90 -2.23 -8.78
C ASP A 69 21.07 -3.01 -7.46
N HIS A 70 20.81 -2.35 -6.32
CA HIS A 70 20.79 -2.99 -5.00
C HIS A 70 19.56 -3.90 -4.81
N LYS A 71 18.45 -3.62 -5.48
CA LYS A 71 17.24 -4.44 -5.50
C LYS A 71 17.48 -5.78 -6.20
N TRP A 72 18.13 -5.78 -7.36
CA TRP A 72 18.43 -7.00 -8.12
C TRP A 72 19.50 -7.87 -7.45
N ALA A 73 20.46 -7.24 -6.75
CA ALA A 73 21.45 -7.97 -5.97
C ALA A 73 20.88 -8.60 -4.68
N ALA A 74 19.77 -8.06 -4.15
CA ALA A 74 19.18 -8.50 -2.89
C ALA A 74 18.10 -9.58 -3.03
N PHE A 75 17.47 -9.74 -4.20
CA PHE A 75 16.37 -10.69 -4.39
C PHE A 75 16.76 -11.79 -5.39
N SER A 76 16.77 -13.04 -4.94
CA SER A 76 16.98 -14.22 -5.80
C SER A 76 15.87 -14.38 -6.84
N ARG A 77 14.65 -13.94 -6.51
CA ARG A 77 13.48 -13.96 -7.39
C ARG A 77 12.48 -12.90 -6.94
N SER A 78 11.89 -12.18 -7.89
CA SER A 78 10.77 -11.27 -7.61
C SER A 78 9.69 -11.43 -8.68
N HIS A 79 8.43 -11.45 -8.24
CA HIS A 79 7.28 -11.45 -9.14
C HIS A 79 6.43 -10.23 -8.85
N THR A 80 6.07 -9.48 -9.89
CA THR A 80 5.26 -8.27 -9.77
C THR A 80 4.09 -8.35 -10.72
N MET A 81 2.87 -8.23 -10.19
CA MET A 81 1.65 -8.23 -10.99
C MET A 81 0.91 -6.90 -10.80
N PRO A 82 0.67 -6.13 -11.89
CA PRO A 82 -0.17 -4.96 -11.81
C PRO A 82 -1.63 -5.39 -11.54
N ALA A 83 -2.25 -4.79 -10.52
CA ALA A 83 -3.62 -5.09 -10.16
C ALA A 83 -4.42 -3.79 -9.99
N THR A 84 -5.68 -3.83 -10.41
CA THR A 84 -6.65 -2.77 -10.14
C THR A 84 -7.51 -3.16 -8.94
N PRO A 85 -7.51 -2.39 -7.83
CA PRO A 85 -8.34 -2.71 -6.69
C PRO A 85 -9.83 -2.59 -7.07
N ARG A 86 -10.58 -3.69 -6.97
CA ARG A 86 -12.05 -3.68 -7.18
C ARG A 86 -12.81 -3.28 -5.92
N ILE A 87 -12.25 -3.57 -4.75
CA ILE A 87 -12.80 -3.22 -3.44
C ILE A 87 -11.70 -2.47 -2.69
N SER A 88 -12.04 -1.31 -2.14
CA SER A 88 -11.13 -0.51 -1.33
C SER A 88 -11.73 -0.26 0.05
N PHE A 89 -11.04 -0.72 1.08
CA PHE A 89 -11.38 -0.44 2.48
C PHE A 89 -10.84 0.92 2.96
N ALA A 90 -10.23 1.72 2.07
CA ALA A 90 -9.80 3.08 2.42
C ALA A 90 -10.97 3.93 2.93
N THR A 91 -12.18 3.68 2.38
CA THR A 91 -13.41 4.35 2.83
C THR A 91 -13.85 3.92 4.22
N VAL A 92 -13.49 2.71 4.70
CA VAL A 92 -13.86 2.24 6.04
C VAL A 92 -13.24 3.11 7.13
N TRP A 93 -12.01 3.62 6.91
CA TRP A 93 -11.36 4.55 7.83
C TRP A 93 -12.08 5.91 7.94
N LEU A 94 -12.90 6.27 6.95
CA LEU A 94 -13.69 7.50 6.95
C LEU A 94 -15.09 7.32 7.58
N VAL A 95 -15.49 6.10 7.94
CA VAL A 95 -16.80 5.81 8.57
C VAL A 95 -16.98 6.43 9.96
N PRO A 96 -15.96 6.56 10.83
CA PRO A 96 -16.14 7.18 12.14
C PRO A 96 -16.49 8.68 12.08
N LEU A 97 -16.01 9.39 11.06
CA LEU A 97 -16.23 10.83 10.87
C LEU A 97 -17.72 11.23 10.79
N PRO A 98 -18.53 10.67 9.88
CA PRO A 98 -19.96 10.98 9.82
C PRO A 98 -20.70 10.52 11.07
N ILE A 99 -20.28 9.42 11.72
CA ILE A 99 -20.90 8.97 12.98
C ILE A 99 -20.70 10.03 14.08
N LEU A 100 -19.47 10.50 14.26
CA LEU A 100 -19.16 11.56 15.23
C LEU A 100 -19.86 12.88 14.90
N ALA A 101 -19.95 13.24 13.61
CA ALA A 101 -20.68 14.44 13.18
C ALA A 101 -22.18 14.35 13.51
N VAL A 102 -22.81 13.21 13.28
CA VAL A 102 -24.23 12.97 13.64
C VAL A 102 -24.43 13.05 15.15
N ILE A 103 -23.55 12.42 15.94
CA ILE A 103 -23.62 12.49 17.41
C ILE A 103 -23.50 13.94 17.88
N GLY A 104 -22.54 14.71 17.35
CA GLY A 104 -22.36 16.12 17.67
C GLY A 104 -23.60 16.96 17.36
N LEU A 105 -24.21 16.78 16.18
CA LEU A 105 -25.44 17.48 15.80
C LEU A 105 -26.64 17.12 16.67
N LEU A 106 -26.75 15.86 17.11
CA LEU A 106 -27.83 15.43 18.01
C LEU A 106 -27.67 16.06 19.40
N LEU A 107 -26.44 16.10 19.93
CA LEU A 107 -26.15 16.74 21.22
C LEU A 107 -26.43 18.25 21.18
N ASP A 108 -26.05 18.93 20.09
CA ASP A 108 -26.31 20.36 19.89
C ASP A 108 -27.82 20.65 19.83
N ARG A 109 -28.59 19.84 19.10
CA ARG A 109 -30.06 19.93 19.04
C ARG A 109 -30.74 19.73 20.39
N ILE A 110 -30.23 18.83 21.23
CA ILE A 110 -30.78 18.57 22.57
C ILE A 110 -30.43 19.73 23.52
N GLY A 111 -29.19 20.21 23.50
CA GLY A 111 -28.75 21.34 24.31
C GLY A 111 -29.46 22.65 23.97
N ALA A 112 -29.68 22.93 22.68
CA ALA A 112 -30.40 24.11 22.20
C ALA A 112 -31.90 24.11 22.55
N ARG A 113 -32.48 22.96 22.91
CA ARG A 113 -33.90 22.82 23.30
C ARG A 113 -34.12 22.95 24.81
N SER A 114 -33.05 22.95 25.60
CA SER A 114 -33.05 23.05 27.07
C SER A 114 -32.77 24.47 27.59
N ARG A 115 -32.53 25.44 26.70
CA ARG A 115 -32.34 26.85 26.99
C ARG A 115 -33.53 27.65 26.46
#